data_AF-A0A955V7S3-F1
#
_entry.id   AF-A0A955V7S3-F1
#
_cell.length_a   1.000
_cell.length_b   1.000
_cell.length_c   1.000
_cell.angle_alpha   90.00
_cell.angle_beta   90.00
_cell.angle_gamma   90.00
#
_symmetry.space_group_name_H-M   'P 1'
#
loop_
_entity.id
_entity.type
_entity.pdbx_description
1 polymer ?
#
loop_
_entity_poly.entity_id
_entity_poly.type
_entity_poly.pdbx_seq_one_letter_code
_entity_poly.pdbx_strand_id
1 'polypeptide(L)'
;MRHLTRRFRPFLAALLAFGVLGFAATAMAADGETVTPKEGTVYYSIAEGLKLIKDGKFDAWKKAYCHTGDLCYNDNAWRSVEKYNLPALQRLAPKCLKDGGKLLVTKVDGDVDKDDSLKIFIECDPKGMPRPFYLKKDGKTWKFTKI
;
A
#
# COMPACT_ATOMS: atom_id res chain seq x y z
N MET A 1 42.06 -64.39 18.65
CA MET A 1 42.42 -63.72 17.37
C MET A 1 41.13 -63.35 16.66
N ARG A 2 41.06 -62.12 16.13
CA ARG A 2 39.81 -61.39 15.80
C ARG A 2 39.24 -61.82 14.45
N HIS A 3 37.97 -62.21 14.41
CA HIS A 3 37.18 -62.36 13.18
C HIS A 3 36.44 -61.05 12.88
N LEU A 4 36.70 -60.46 11.70
CA LEU A 4 35.94 -59.32 11.16
C LEU A 4 36.09 -59.31 9.63
N THR A 5 35.23 -60.05 8.94
CA THR A 5 35.05 -59.99 7.48
C THR A 5 33.99 -58.95 7.15
N ARG A 6 34.45 -57.74 6.79
CA ARG A 6 33.60 -56.64 6.31
C ARG A 6 33.19 -56.89 4.85
N ARG A 7 31.88 -57.02 4.64
CA ARG A 7 31.19 -56.94 3.34
C ARG A 7 31.40 -55.55 2.73
N PHE A 8 31.93 -55.49 1.50
CA PHE A 8 31.90 -54.31 0.65
C PHE A 8 30.97 -54.60 -0.54
N ARG A 9 29.85 -53.86 -0.64
CA ARG A 9 28.98 -53.81 -1.82
C ARG A 9 29.17 -52.42 -2.46
N PRO A 10 29.53 -52.32 -3.75
CA PRO A 10 29.48 -51.06 -4.47
C PRO A 10 28.10 -50.91 -5.10
N PHE A 11 27.33 -49.91 -4.66
CA PHE A 11 26.23 -49.35 -5.43
C PHE A 11 26.43 -47.84 -5.41
N LEU A 12 27.16 -47.32 -6.41
CA LEU A 12 27.21 -45.89 -6.67
C LEU A 12 25.89 -45.52 -7.35
N ALA A 13 25.06 -44.80 -6.60
CA ALA A 13 23.80 -44.26 -7.09
C ALA A 13 24.04 -43.05 -7.99
N ALA A 14 23.13 -42.92 -8.95
CA ALA A 14 23.13 -42.01 -10.07
C ALA A 14 22.88 -40.53 -9.70
N LEU A 15 23.35 -39.69 -10.63
CA LEU A 15 22.89 -38.36 -11.02
C LEU A 15 21.71 -37.76 -10.24
N LEU A 16 21.95 -36.59 -9.62
CA LEU A 16 20.97 -35.52 -9.51
C LEU A 16 21.68 -34.17 -9.68
N ALA A 17 21.75 -33.70 -10.93
CA ALA A 17 22.08 -32.32 -11.24
C ALA A 17 20.86 -31.46 -10.89
N PHE A 18 20.82 -30.94 -9.66
CA PHE A 18 19.85 -29.91 -9.28
C PHE A 18 20.30 -28.56 -9.85
N GLY A 19 19.76 -28.20 -11.00
CA GLY A 19 19.75 -26.83 -11.49
C GLY A 19 18.91 -25.97 -10.55
N VAL A 20 19.55 -25.29 -9.60
CA VAL A 20 18.93 -24.20 -8.86
C VAL A 20 19.06 -22.95 -9.74
N LEU A 21 18.08 -22.75 -10.61
CA LEU A 21 17.78 -21.44 -11.17
C LEU A 21 17.36 -20.53 -10.00
N GLY A 22 18.35 -19.82 -9.43
CA GLY A 22 18.10 -18.72 -8.53
C GLY A 22 17.37 -17.62 -9.29
N PHE A 23 16.05 -17.57 -9.17
CA PHE A 23 15.28 -16.38 -9.50
C PHE A 23 15.72 -15.28 -8.51
N ALA A 24 16.72 -14.49 -8.91
CA ALA A 24 16.95 -13.20 -8.30
C ALA A 24 15.76 -12.33 -8.67
N ALA A 25 14.75 -12.29 -7.79
CA ALA A 25 13.75 -11.26 -7.82
C ALA A 25 14.43 -9.96 -7.38
N THR A 26 15.10 -9.28 -8.32
CA THR A 26 15.40 -7.86 -8.19
C THR A 26 14.05 -7.16 -8.19
N ALA A 27 13.54 -6.89 -6.99
CA ALA A 27 12.46 -5.92 -6.81
C ALA A 27 12.97 -4.61 -7.44
N MET A 28 12.48 -4.28 -8.63
CA MET A 28 12.72 -2.98 -9.20
C MET A 28 12.11 -1.99 -8.23
N ALA A 29 12.95 -1.16 -7.60
CA ALA A 29 12.47 -0.01 -6.87
C ALA A 29 11.60 0.78 -7.83
N ALA A 30 10.32 0.95 -7.51
CA ALA A 30 9.50 1.88 -8.27
C ALA A 30 10.13 3.27 -8.05
N ASP A 31 10.60 3.91 -9.11
CA ASP A 31 11.13 5.27 -9.07
C ASP A 31 10.01 6.24 -8.66
N GLY A 32 9.78 6.35 -7.36
CA GLY A 32 8.77 7.22 -6.78
C GLY A 32 9.30 8.62 -6.52
N GLU A 33 8.44 9.61 -6.68
CA GLU A 33 8.72 10.99 -6.31
C GLU A 33 8.30 11.25 -4.86
N THR A 34 9.20 11.82 -4.06
CA THR A 34 8.83 12.29 -2.73
C THR A 34 8.13 13.65 -2.84
N VAL A 35 6.82 13.65 -2.60
CA VAL A 35 5.99 14.85 -2.69
C VAL A 35 5.78 15.44 -1.29
N THR A 36 5.97 16.76 -1.18
CA THR A 36 5.56 17.53 0.00
C THR A 36 4.13 18.04 -0.20
N PRO A 37 3.15 17.57 0.60
CA PRO A 37 1.75 17.96 0.40
C PRO A 37 1.53 19.46 0.64
N LYS A 38 0.84 20.12 -0.29
CA LYS A 38 0.44 21.54 -0.20
C LYS A 38 -1.07 21.66 -0.10
N GLU A 39 -1.57 22.56 0.74
CA GLU A 39 -3.00 22.80 0.91
C GLU A 39 -3.73 22.96 -0.44
N GLY A 40 -4.95 22.43 -0.52
CA GLY A 40 -5.76 22.43 -1.74
C GLY A 40 -5.40 21.37 -2.78
N THR A 41 -4.28 20.64 -2.62
CA THR A 41 -3.90 19.54 -3.52
C THR A 41 -4.51 18.20 -3.12
N VAL A 42 -4.55 17.26 -4.07
CA VAL A 42 -4.92 15.86 -3.80
C VAL A 42 -3.99 15.22 -2.77
N TYR A 43 -2.67 15.50 -2.86
CA TYR A 43 -1.66 14.98 -1.95
C TYR A 43 -1.88 15.42 -0.51
N TYR A 44 -2.33 16.66 -0.30
CA TYR A 44 -2.67 17.16 1.03
C TYR A 44 -3.85 16.40 1.63
N SER A 45 -4.89 16.16 0.84
CA SER A 45 -6.06 15.41 1.31
C SER A 45 -5.70 13.96 1.65
N ILE A 46 -4.78 13.34 0.89
CA ILE A 46 -4.25 12.02 1.24
C ILE A 46 -3.47 12.07 2.56
N ALA A 47 -2.52 13.00 2.70
CA ALA A 47 -1.68 13.09 3.89
C ALA A 47 -2.49 13.37 5.16
N GLU A 48 -3.38 14.35 5.14
CA GLU A 48 -4.25 14.68 6.29
C GLU A 48 -5.26 13.56 6.58
N GLY A 49 -5.82 12.95 5.53
CA GLY A 49 -6.70 11.80 5.68
C GLY A 49 -5.98 10.64 6.38
N LEU A 50 -4.76 10.32 5.94
CA LEU A 50 -3.92 9.29 6.56
C LEU A 50 -3.50 9.64 7.99
N LYS A 51 -3.27 10.92 8.33
CA LYS A 51 -2.99 11.35 9.70
C LYS A 51 -4.19 11.07 10.62
N LEU A 52 -5.39 11.44 10.20
CA LEU A 52 -6.62 11.16 10.97
C LEU A 52 -6.84 9.66 11.14
N ILE A 53 -6.62 8.88 10.07
CA ILE A 53 -6.72 7.42 10.11
C ILE A 53 -5.68 6.81 11.06
N LYS A 54 -4.41 7.24 10.96
CA LYS A 54 -3.33 6.82 11.86
C LYS A 54 -3.73 7.03 13.32
N ASP A 55 -4.30 8.20 13.61
CA ASP A 55 -4.69 8.61 14.97
C ASP A 55 -6.04 8.03 15.42
N GLY A 56 -6.68 7.18 14.61
CA GLY A 56 -7.99 6.57 14.93
C GLY A 56 -9.16 7.54 14.91
N LYS A 57 -8.99 8.74 14.35
CA LYS A 57 -10.02 9.80 14.29
C LYS A 57 -10.95 9.59 13.10
N PHE A 58 -11.63 8.44 13.06
CA PHE A 58 -12.43 8.01 11.91
C PHE A 58 -13.64 8.90 11.63
N ASP A 59 -14.32 9.42 12.65
CA ASP A 59 -15.41 10.38 12.45
C ASP A 59 -14.95 11.70 11.85
N ALA A 60 -13.79 12.21 12.29
CA ALA A 60 -13.18 13.39 11.71
C ALA A 60 -12.78 13.14 10.26
N TRP A 61 -12.21 11.96 9.98
CA TRP A 61 -11.88 11.54 8.62
C TRP A 61 -13.13 11.45 7.72
N LYS A 62 -14.22 10.85 8.22
CA LYS A 62 -15.50 10.75 7.49
C LYS A 62 -15.98 12.14 7.07
N LYS A 63 -16.03 13.06 8.04
CA LYS A 63 -16.55 14.42 7.83
C LYS A 63 -15.71 15.21 6.82
N ALA A 64 -14.39 15.10 6.88
CA ALA A 64 -13.48 15.89 6.06
C ALA A 64 -13.21 15.26 4.68
N TYR A 65 -13.07 13.94 4.62
CA TYR A 65 -12.43 13.27 3.48
C TYR A 65 -13.24 12.12 2.87
N CYS A 66 -14.36 11.68 3.44
CA CYS A 66 -15.15 10.63 2.79
C CYS A 66 -16.13 11.23 1.77
N HIS A 67 -16.09 10.77 0.52
CA HIS A 67 -17.01 11.25 -0.50
C HIS A 67 -18.41 10.70 -0.26
N THR A 68 -19.40 11.57 -0.09
CA THR A 68 -20.79 11.21 0.24
C THR A 68 -21.60 10.73 -0.96
N GLY A 69 -21.08 10.83 -2.18
CA GLY A 69 -21.70 10.24 -3.37
C GLY A 69 -21.22 8.82 -3.69
N ASP A 70 -20.03 8.43 -3.20
CA ASP A 70 -19.36 7.20 -3.66
C ASP A 70 -18.99 6.24 -2.51
N LEU A 71 -18.27 6.72 -1.50
CA LEU A 71 -17.73 5.86 -0.44
C LEU A 71 -18.61 5.84 0.82
N CYS A 72 -19.11 7.01 1.21
CA CYS A 72 -19.98 7.20 2.38
C CYS A 72 -21.39 7.63 1.98
N TYR A 73 -21.98 6.97 0.98
CA TYR A 73 -23.29 7.32 0.41
C TYR A 73 -24.48 7.01 1.31
N ASN A 74 -24.30 6.19 2.35
CA ASN A 74 -25.27 6.00 3.41
C ASN A 74 -24.58 5.44 4.68
N ASP A 75 -25.37 5.27 5.75
CA ASP A 75 -24.88 4.77 7.04
C ASP A 75 -24.35 3.34 6.98
N ASN A 76 -24.92 2.48 6.12
CA ASN A 76 -24.44 1.10 5.99
C ASN A 76 -23.06 1.05 5.30
N ALA A 77 -22.87 1.86 4.26
CA ALA A 77 -21.58 2.03 3.60
C ALA A 77 -20.54 2.55 4.59
N TRP A 78 -20.88 3.57 5.38
CA TRP A 78 -20.00 4.07 6.44
C TRP A 78 -19.63 2.99 7.45
N ARG A 79 -20.62 2.27 8.02
CA ARG A 79 -20.37 1.19 8.99
C ARG A 79 -19.44 0.12 8.42
N SER A 80 -19.56 -0.19 7.13
CA SER A 80 -18.64 -1.12 6.46
C SER A 80 -17.22 -0.57 6.38
N VAL A 81 -17.07 0.67 5.91
CA VAL A 81 -15.78 1.36 5.80
C VAL A 81 -15.09 1.46 7.16
N GLU A 82 -15.84 1.88 8.18
CA GLU A 82 -15.37 2.01 9.56
C GLU A 82 -14.95 0.68 10.18
N LYS A 83 -15.72 -0.40 9.95
CA LYS A 83 -15.45 -1.70 10.56
C LYS A 83 -14.31 -2.45 9.88
N TYR A 84 -14.18 -2.35 8.56
CA TYR A 84 -13.30 -3.24 7.79
C TYR A 84 -12.14 -2.51 7.12
N ASN A 85 -12.39 -1.35 6.52
CA ASN A 85 -11.40 -0.69 5.67
C ASN A 85 -10.47 0.24 6.47
N LEU A 86 -11.04 1.13 7.31
CA LEU A 86 -10.25 2.09 8.09
C LEU A 86 -9.29 1.42 9.10
N PRO A 87 -9.66 0.34 9.81
CA PRO A 87 -8.72 -0.34 10.72
C PRO A 87 -7.57 -1.02 9.97
N ALA A 88 -7.82 -1.54 8.76
CA ALA A 88 -6.76 -2.10 7.93
C ALA A 88 -5.81 -1.00 7.44
N LEU A 89 -6.35 0.13 6.98
CA LEU A 89 -5.57 1.27 6.54
C LEU A 89 -4.83 1.96 7.70
N GLN A 90 -5.39 2.00 8.91
CA GLN A 90 -4.74 2.53 10.12
C GLN A 90 -3.42 1.84 10.44
N ARG A 91 -3.33 0.52 10.25
CA ARG A 91 -2.07 -0.22 10.44
C ARG A 91 -1.00 0.13 9.41
N LEU A 92 -1.42 0.62 8.23
CA LEU A 92 -0.54 0.99 7.12
C LEU A 92 -0.19 2.47 7.10
N ALA A 93 -1.08 3.34 7.57
CA ALA A 93 -0.97 4.79 7.50
C ALA A 93 0.36 5.35 8.05
N PRO A 94 0.90 4.88 9.20
CA PRO A 94 2.22 5.31 9.67
C PRO A 94 3.34 5.07 8.67
N LYS A 95 3.26 4.02 7.86
CA LYS A 95 4.30 3.66 6.90
C LYS A 95 4.16 4.39 5.55
N CYS A 96 2.94 4.83 5.23
CA CYS A 96 2.66 5.68 4.07
C CYS A 96 3.15 7.12 4.28
N LEU A 97 3.07 7.61 5.52
CA LEU A 97 3.51 8.95 5.92
C LEU A 97 5.01 8.92 6.21
N LYS A 98 5.82 9.41 5.27
CA LYS A 98 7.26 9.59 5.44
C LYS A 98 7.54 10.81 6.33
N ASP A 99 8.81 11.08 6.61
CA ASP A 99 9.23 12.18 7.48
C ASP A 99 8.61 13.52 7.08
N GLY A 100 8.08 14.24 8.08
CA GLY A 100 7.36 15.50 7.86
C GLY A 100 5.98 15.34 7.19
N GLY A 101 5.43 14.12 7.13
CA GLY A 101 4.14 13.85 6.47
C GLY A 101 4.22 13.81 4.94
N LYS A 102 5.43 13.68 4.39
CA LYS A 102 5.65 13.53 2.94
C LYS A 102 5.11 12.19 2.44
N LEU A 103 4.84 12.12 1.15
CA LEU A 103 4.34 10.92 0.48
C LEU A 103 5.34 10.50 -0.59
N LEU A 104 5.64 9.20 -0.68
CA LEU A 104 6.40 8.65 -1.80
C LEU A 104 5.40 8.18 -2.87
N VAL A 105 5.18 9.01 -3.88
CA VAL A 105 4.22 8.77 -4.96
C VAL A 105 4.91 8.02 -6.08
N THR A 106 4.46 6.79 -6.35
CA THR A 106 5.09 5.93 -7.37
C THR A 106 4.41 6.01 -8.72
N LYS A 107 3.13 6.42 -8.75
CA LYS A 107 2.34 6.56 -9.97
C LYS A 107 1.11 7.43 -9.71
N VAL A 108 0.70 8.18 -10.73
CA VAL A 108 -0.58 8.85 -10.80
C VAL A 108 -1.32 8.36 -12.04
N ASP A 109 -2.50 7.79 -11.86
CA ASP A 109 -3.45 7.55 -12.97
C ASP A 109 -4.37 8.78 -13.05
N GLY A 110 -4.10 9.67 -14.01
CA GLY A 110 -4.81 10.94 -14.25
C GLY A 110 -3.87 12.14 -14.37
N ASP A 111 -4.42 13.31 -14.67
CA ASP A 111 -3.73 14.61 -14.71
C ASP A 111 -4.15 15.46 -13.50
N VAL A 112 -3.21 15.74 -12.59
CA VAL A 112 -3.48 16.45 -11.33
C VAL A 112 -4.03 17.87 -11.50
N ASP A 113 -3.79 18.48 -12.67
CA ASP A 113 -4.18 19.87 -12.95
C ASP A 113 -5.51 19.95 -13.72
N LYS A 114 -5.94 18.85 -14.37
CA LYS A 114 -7.11 18.83 -15.25
C LYS A 114 -8.25 17.95 -14.76
N ASP A 115 -7.93 16.82 -14.15
CA ASP A 115 -8.94 15.83 -13.81
C ASP A 115 -9.57 16.14 -12.46
N ASP A 116 -10.84 15.77 -12.30
CA ASP A 116 -11.58 15.86 -11.04
C ASP A 116 -11.59 14.53 -10.27
N SER A 117 -11.02 13.47 -10.84
CA SER A 117 -10.93 12.15 -10.24
C SER A 117 -9.56 11.55 -10.55
N LEU A 118 -8.85 11.14 -9.50
CA LEU A 118 -7.49 10.65 -9.58
C LEU A 118 -7.32 9.36 -8.81
N LYS A 119 -6.36 8.54 -9.25
CA LYS A 119 -5.87 7.40 -8.49
C LYS A 119 -4.37 7.54 -8.29
N ILE A 120 -3.98 7.75 -7.04
CA ILE A 120 -2.59 7.99 -6.62
C ILE A 120 -2.04 6.73 -5.97
N PHE A 121 -0.88 6.26 -6.43
CA PHE A 121 -0.19 5.13 -5.83
C PHE A 121 0.91 5.62 -4.90
N ILE A 122 0.86 5.20 -3.64
CA ILE A 122 1.81 5.62 -2.62
C ILE A 122 2.55 4.40 -2.09
N GLU A 123 3.87 4.47 -2.03
CA GLU A 123 4.66 3.48 -1.34
C GLU A 123 4.48 3.61 0.17
N CYS A 124 3.81 2.64 0.76
CA CYS A 124 3.70 2.49 2.21
C CYS A 124 4.66 1.44 2.77
N ASP A 125 5.19 0.53 1.97
CA ASP A 125 6.15 -0.48 2.42
C ASP A 125 7.14 -0.73 1.28
N PRO A 126 8.46 -0.56 1.47
CA PRO A 126 9.45 -0.78 0.41
C PRO A 126 9.45 -2.20 -0.16
N LYS A 127 8.91 -3.18 0.59
CA LYS A 127 8.78 -4.58 0.16
C LYS A 127 7.39 -4.92 -0.36
N GLY A 128 6.46 -3.97 -0.31
CA GLY A 128 5.06 -4.16 -0.70
C GLY A 128 4.71 -3.43 -1.99
N MET A 129 3.59 -3.83 -2.60
CA MET A 129 3.03 -3.06 -3.71
C MET A 129 2.55 -1.68 -3.23
N PRO A 130 2.76 -0.61 -4.02
CA PRO A 130 2.20 0.71 -3.73
C PRO A 130 0.68 0.65 -3.54
N ARG A 131 0.19 1.42 -2.57
CA ARG A 131 -1.22 1.45 -2.20
C ARG A 131 -1.96 2.47 -3.06
N PRO A 132 -3.03 2.07 -3.76
CA PRO A 132 -3.83 3.00 -4.53
C PRO A 132 -4.77 3.77 -3.60
N PHE A 133 -4.86 5.08 -3.81
CA PHE A 133 -5.82 5.97 -3.18
C PHE A 133 -6.64 6.64 -4.26
N TYR A 134 -7.97 6.48 -4.18
CA TYR A 134 -8.91 7.02 -5.17
C TYR A 134 -9.56 8.26 -4.57
N LEU A 135 -9.39 9.41 -5.24
CA LEU A 135 -9.95 10.66 -4.77
C LEU A 135 -10.71 11.37 -5.89
N LYS A 136 -11.81 12.00 -5.51
CA LYS A 136 -12.57 12.90 -6.37
C LYS A 136 -12.64 14.29 -5.74
N LYS A 137 -12.57 15.31 -6.57
CA LYS A 137 -12.72 16.70 -6.18
C LYS A 137 -14.18 16.96 -5.83
N ASP A 138 -14.41 17.38 -4.59
CA ASP A 138 -15.70 17.80 -4.05
C ASP A 138 -15.54 19.24 -3.54
N GLY A 139 -16.01 20.18 -4.36
CA GLY A 139 -15.76 21.61 -4.17
C GLY A 139 -14.26 21.94 -4.20
N LYS A 140 -13.74 22.43 -3.07
CA LYS A 140 -12.32 22.80 -2.91
C LYS A 140 -11.47 21.69 -2.28
N THR A 141 -12.08 20.54 -1.96
CA THR A 141 -11.43 19.44 -1.23
C THR A 141 -11.37 18.20 -2.10
N TRP A 142 -10.36 17.36 -1.89
CA TRP A 142 -10.31 16.02 -2.49
C TRP A 142 -10.78 15.00 -1.47
N LYS A 143 -11.72 14.14 -1.85
CA LYS A 143 -12.33 13.15 -0.96
C LYS A 143 -12.14 11.75 -1.50
N PHE A 144 -11.92 10.79 -0.60
CA PHE A 144 -11.77 9.38 -0.92
C PHE A 144 -13.09 8.81 -1.45
N THR A 145 -13.00 8.15 -2.60
CA THR A 145 -14.12 7.43 -3.24
C THR A 145 -14.00 5.92 -3.10
N LYS A 146 -12.80 5.41 -2.75
CA LYS A 146 -12.54 3.99 -2.47
C LYS A 146 -11.31 3.83 -1.59
N ILE A 147 -11.37 2.92 -0.61
CA ILE A 147 -10.23 2.53 0.24
C ILE A 147 -10.23 1.02 0.50
#